data_AF-A0A3R9KQN9-F1
#
_entry.id   AF-A0A3R9KQN9-F1
#
_cell.length_a   1.000
_cell.length_b   1.000
_cell.length_c   1.000
_cell.angle_alpha   90.00
_cell.angle_beta   90.00
_cell.angle_gamma   90.00
#
_symmetry.space_group_name_H-M   'P 1'
#
loop_
_entity.id
_entity.type
_entity.pdbx_description
1 polymer ?
#
loop_
_entity_poly.entity_id
_entity_poly.type
_entity_poly.pdbx_seq_one_letter_code
_entity_poly.pdbx_strand_id
1 'polypeptide(L)' 'MLKQDWLEYFQAVNGCSATDAEITQALLAGEFVEPEVTSTNHVGSETSSIISDSVPA' A
#
# COMPACT_ATOMS: atom_id res chain seq x y z
N MET A 1 12.13 -1.27 -3.36
CA MET A 1 11.37 -0.83 -2.17
C MET A 1 10.01 -0.36 -2.64
N LEU A 2 8.92 -0.67 -1.93
CA LEU A 2 7.61 -0.12 -2.28
C LEU A 2 7.60 1.37 -1.94
N LYS A 3 6.83 2.17 -2.70
CA LYS A 3 6.60 3.59 -2.36
C LYS A 3 6.25 3.77 -0.88
N GLN A 4 5.45 2.88 -0.32
CA GLN A 4 5.01 2.97 1.07
C GLN A 4 6.14 2.71 2.08
N ASP A 5 6.94 1.67 1.87
CA ASP A 5 8.13 1.40 2.68
C ASP A 5 9.13 2.57 2.63
N TRP A 6 9.29 3.17 1.45
CA TRP A 6 10.18 4.33 1.28
C TRP A 6 9.67 5.56 2.02
N LEU A 7 8.36 5.84 1.97
CA LEU A 7 7.76 6.94 2.72
C LEU A 7 7.91 6.75 4.23
N GLU A 8 7.73 5.53 4.74
CA GLU A 8 7.93 5.21 6.16
C GLU A 8 9.39 5.38 6.57
N TYR A 9 10.33 4.89 5.76
CA TYR A 9 11.76 5.09 5.98
C TYR A 9 12.12 6.59 5.97
N PHE A 10 11.64 7.33 4.98
CA PHE A 10 11.89 8.76 4.86
C PHE A 10 11.35 9.52 6.08
N GLN A 11 10.17 9.16 6.57
CA GLN A 11 9.59 9.77 7.77
C GLN A 11 10.33 9.38 9.04
N ALA A 12 10.80 8.13 9.16
CA ALA A 12 11.59 7.72 10.31
C ALA A 12 12.94 8.46 10.39
N VAL A 13 13.55 8.76 9.24
CA VAL A 13 14.83 9.47 9.16
C VAL A 13 14.65 10.98 9.33
N ASN A 14 13.71 11.58 8.61
CA ASN A 14 13.53 13.04 8.57
C ASN A 14 12.54 13.56 9.62
N GLY A 15 11.70 12.68 10.19
CA GLY A 15 10.59 13.06 11.06
C GLY A 15 9.40 13.70 10.33
N CYS A 16 9.42 13.73 9.00
CA CYS A 16 8.40 14.39 8.18
C CYS A 16 8.04 13.57 6.93
N SER A 17 6.82 13.76 6.43
CA SER A 17 6.35 13.06 5.23
C SER A 17 7.11 13.55 4.00
N ALA A 18 7.44 12.63 3.09
CA ALA A 18 8.06 12.97 1.82
C ALA A 18 7.17 13.91 1.00
N THR A 19 7.76 14.97 0.44
CA THR A 19 7.09 15.87 -0.50
C THR A 19 7.15 15.30 -1.93
N ASP A 20 6.30 15.81 -2.82
CA ASP A 20 6.23 15.38 -4.22
C ASP A 20 7.59 15.48 -4.95
N ALA A 21 8.38 16.49 -4.60
CA ALA A 21 9.75 16.65 -5.09
C ALA A 21 10.66 15.47 -4.70
N GLU A 22 10.55 14.97 -3.46
CA GLU A 22 11.36 13.82 -3.01
C GLU A 22 10.84 12.51 -3.56
N ILE A 23 9.52 12.34 -3.63
CA ILE A 23 8.90 11.18 -4.28
C ILE A 23 9.38 11.06 -5.72
N THR A 24 9.40 12.18 -6.46
CA THR A 24 9.87 12.21 -7.84
C THR A 24 11.36 11.89 -7.94
N GLN A 25 12.19 12.47 -7.06
CA GLN A 25 13.64 12.21 -7.06
C GLN A 25 13.97 10.75 -6.76
N ALA A 26 13.36 10.16 -5.75
CA ALA A 26 13.61 8.77 -5.40
C ALA A 26 13.03 7.79 -6.43
N LEU A 27 11.93 8.15 -7.12
CA LEU A 27 11.45 7.42 -8.29
C LEU A 27 12.44 7.50 -9.46
N LEU A 28 12.98 8.69 -9.73
CA LEU A 28 13.94 8.92 -10.81
C LEU A 28 15.28 8.23 -10.53
N ALA A 29 15.67 8.16 -9.27
CA ALA A 29 16.83 7.42 -8.79
C ALA A 29 16.61 5.89 -8.79
N GLY A 30 15.37 5.42 -8.90
CA GLY A 30 15.01 4.00 -8.82
C GLY A 30 15.11 3.43 -7.39
N GLU A 31 15.06 4.29 -6.36
CA GLU A 31 15.16 3.90 -4.97
C GLU A 31 13.89 3.17 -4.50
N PHE A 32 12.73 3.59 -5.00
CA PHE A 32 11.49 2.86 -4.83
C PHE A 32 10.77 2.66 -6.17
N VAL A 33 9.88 1.68 -6.20
CA VAL A 33 8.97 1.43 -7.32
C VAL A 33 7.57 1.80 -6.84
N GLU A 34 6.89 2.67 -7.59
CA GLU A 34 5.49 2.97 -7.33
C GLU A 34 4.67 1.70 -7.59
N PRO A 35 4.01 1.12 -6.57
CA PRO A 35 3.16 -0.03 -6.82
C PRO A 35 1.95 0.41 -7.65
N GLU A 36 1.61 -0.35 -8.67
CA GLU A 36 0.41 -0.20 -9.53
C GLU A 36 -0.91 -0.46 -8.75
N VAL A 37 -1.00 -0.04 -7.49
CA VAL A 37 -2.20 -0.21 -6.64
C VAL A 37 -2.50 1.06 -5.85
N THR A 38 -2.54 2.21 -6.53
CA THR A 38 -3.40 3.29 -6.10
C THR A 38 -4.84 2.92 -6.48
N SER A 39 -5.58 2.40 -5.50
CA SER A 39 -7.02 2.03 -5.54
C SER A 39 -7.34 0.61 -6.00
N THR A 40 -7.30 -0.34 -5.09
CA THR A 40 -8.45 -1.24 -4.86
C THR A 40 -8.25 -1.96 -3.54
N ASN A 41 -9.22 -1.81 -2.64
CA ASN A 41 -9.42 -2.61 -1.44
C ASN A 41 -8.26 -2.65 -0.44
N HIS A 42 -8.31 -1.73 0.52
CA HIS A 42 -8.25 -2.16 1.91
C HIS A 42 -9.24 -3.32 2.09
N VAL A 43 -8.75 -4.56 2.02
CA VAL A 43 -9.40 -5.83 2.39
C VAL A 43 -10.92 -5.74 2.58
N GLY A 44 -11.63 -5.60 1.46
CA GLY A 44 -12.97 -6.15 1.35
C GLY A 44 -12.81 -7.63 1.05
N SER A 45 -13.31 -8.49 1.93
CA SER A 45 -13.40 -9.96 1.79
C SER A 45 -12.29 -10.80 2.42
N GLU A 46 -12.10 -10.67 3.72
CA GLU A 46 -11.89 -11.84 4.59
C GLU A 46 -13.01 -11.82 5.64
N THR A 47 -14.28 -12.15 5.32
CA THR A 47 -14.84 -13.48 5.66
C THR A 47 -16.33 -13.59 5.27
N SER A 48 -16.86 -12.75 4.37
CA SER A 48 -18.23 -12.91 3.84
C SER A 48 -18.31 -14.04 2.81
N SER A 49 -17.94 -15.29 3.15
CA SER A 49 -18.23 -16.50 2.34
C SER A 49 -17.73 -17.78 3.02
N ILE A 50 -18.05 -18.03 4.30
CA ILE A 50 -17.84 -19.36 4.93
C ILE A 50 -18.72 -19.45 6.18
N ILE A 51 -20.04 -19.58 5.99
CA ILE A 51 -20.85 -20.64 6.61
C ILE A 51 -22.25 -20.66 5.98
N SER A 52 -22.47 -21.74 5.23
CA SER A 52 -23.71 -22.53 5.22
C SER A 52 -24.94 -21.96 4.52
N ASP A 53 -24.88 -22.04 3.20
CA ASP A 53 -25.99 -22.54 2.40
C ASP A 53 -26.43 -23.95 2.86
N SER A 54 -27.74 -24.19 2.82
CA SER A 54 -28.43 -25.49 2.81
C SER A 54 -28.43 -26.38 4.06
N VAL A 55 -29.53 -26.29 4.83
CA VAL A 55 -30.21 -27.50 5.33
C VAL A 55 -31.58 -27.58 4.64
N PRO A 56 -31.79 -28.50 3.70
CA PRO A 56 -33.11 -28.89 3.24
C PRO A 56 -33.58 -30.11 4.05
N ALA A 57 -34.71 -30.00 4.75
CA ALA A 57 -35.68 -31.06 5.03
C ALA A 57 -36.88 -30.48 5.79
#